data_AF-D8V3F3-F1
#
_entry.id   AF-D8V3F3-F1
#
_cell.length_a   1.000
_cell.length_b   1.000
_cell.length_c   1.000
_cell.angle_alpha   90.00
_cell.angle_beta   90.00
_cell.angle_gamma   90.00
#
_symmetry.space_group_name_H-M   'P 1'
#
loop_
_entity.id
_entity.type
_entity.pdbx_description
1 polymer ?
#
loop_
_entity_poly.entity_id
_entity_poly.type
_entity_poly.pdbx_seq_one_letter_code
_entity_poly.pdbx_strand_id
1 'polypeptide(L)'
;AHPFPQVANKSLNFIVRLKGRDAFGRENEIAIVKVPRALPRLIRMPPKVAPKEALFVSLSSIVRAHLHDLFPGREVTEFSQFRVTRHSDLALDEEDVRNLRTALRQGLQHRHYGQAVRLEVSAGCSVFLSNFLLGQFDLPGAALYRVGGPVNLVRLTQLVDLVNDPALLFPPWRSVWPRQMQPGVSILEQLRHRDILMHQPFESFDGLLAFLREAVNDPQVLVIKQTIYRTGS
;
A
#
# COMPACT_ATOMS: atom_id res chain seq x y z
N ALA A 1 -30.31 2.20 13.11
CA ALA A 1 -29.56 2.56 11.89
C ALA A 1 -28.29 1.72 11.84
N HIS A 2 -27.94 1.13 10.68
CA HIS A 2 -26.64 0.45 10.52
C HIS A 2 -25.55 1.51 10.34
N PRO A 3 -24.53 1.56 11.22
CA PRO A 3 -23.48 2.57 11.13
C PRO A 3 -22.64 2.38 9.86
N PHE A 4 -22.19 3.49 9.27
CA PHE A 4 -21.28 3.45 8.14
C PHE A 4 -19.97 2.75 8.55
N PRO A 5 -19.49 1.77 7.77
CA PRO A 5 -18.36 0.96 8.20
C PRO A 5 -17.07 1.78 8.19
N GLN A 6 -16.17 1.47 9.13
CA GLN A 6 -14.86 2.08 9.15
C GLN A 6 -14.05 1.66 7.91
N VAL A 7 -13.68 2.65 7.09
CA VAL A 7 -12.87 2.47 5.87
C VAL A 7 -11.43 2.85 6.15
N ALA A 8 -10.53 1.89 5.93
CA ALA A 8 -9.10 2.06 6.14
C ALA A 8 -8.49 3.05 5.13
N ASN A 9 -7.49 3.81 5.58
CA ASN A 9 -6.76 4.76 4.75
C ASN A 9 -6.26 4.10 3.46
N LYS A 10 -6.48 4.73 2.31
CA LYS A 10 -6.02 4.31 0.97
C LYS A 10 -6.47 2.90 0.54
N SER A 11 -7.48 2.29 1.17
CA SER A 11 -8.05 1.01 0.71
C SER A 11 -8.96 1.21 -0.51
N LEU A 12 -9.14 0.13 -1.28
CA LEU A 12 -10.14 0.08 -2.35
C LEU A 12 -11.46 -0.37 -1.74
N ASN A 13 -12.53 0.36 -2.03
CA ASN A 13 -13.87 0.04 -1.57
C ASN A 13 -14.87 0.33 -2.70
N PHE A 14 -16.06 -0.24 -2.59
CA PHE A 14 -17.17 0.06 -3.48
C PHE A 14 -18.37 0.54 -2.68
N ILE A 15 -19.05 1.54 -3.22
CA ILE A 15 -20.36 1.99 -2.74
C ILE A 15 -21.41 1.53 -3.75
N VAL A 16 -22.50 0.97 -3.23
CA VAL A 16 -23.57 0.36 -4.01
C VAL A 16 -24.91 0.89 -3.52
N ARG A 17 -25.74 1.37 -4.44
CA ARG A 17 -27.13 1.74 -4.16
C ARG A 17 -28.05 0.58 -4.51
N LEU A 18 -28.89 0.18 -3.56
CA LEU A 18 -29.73 -1.01 -3.64
C LEU A 18 -31.21 -0.63 -3.52
N LYS A 19 -32.06 -1.31 -4.30
CA LYS A 19 -33.52 -1.30 -4.15
C LYS A 19 -34.03 -2.69 -3.75
N GLY A 20 -35.24 -2.72 -3.19
CA GLY A 20 -35.89 -3.94 -2.69
C GLY A 20 -35.44 -4.33 -1.28
N ARG A 21 -36.01 -5.41 -0.77
CA ARG A 21 -35.76 -5.94 0.58
C ARG A 21 -34.69 -7.03 0.54
N ASP A 22 -33.82 -7.07 1.54
CA ASP A 22 -32.91 -8.20 1.71
C ASP A 22 -33.66 -9.47 2.17
N ALA A 23 -32.96 -10.59 2.26
CA ALA A 23 -33.51 -11.87 2.74
C ALA A 23 -34.11 -11.82 4.16
N PHE A 24 -33.88 -10.73 4.91
CA PHE A 24 -34.36 -10.49 6.26
C PHE A 24 -35.42 -9.36 6.31
N GLY A 25 -35.92 -8.91 5.15
CA GLY A 25 -36.95 -7.88 5.05
C GLY A 25 -36.45 -6.44 5.26
N ARG A 26 -35.13 -6.21 5.34
CA ARG A 26 -34.55 -4.88 5.59
C ARG A 26 -34.39 -4.08 4.31
N GLU A 27 -34.68 -2.78 4.41
CA GLU A 27 -34.52 -1.81 3.32
C GLU A 27 -33.31 -0.91 3.60
N ASN A 28 -32.10 -1.40 3.31
CA ASN A 28 -30.89 -0.58 3.35
C ASN A 28 -30.59 -0.06 1.95
N GLU A 29 -30.70 1.26 1.72
CA GLU A 29 -30.48 1.85 0.39
C GLU A 29 -29.02 1.82 -0.04
N ILE A 30 -28.06 1.87 0.89
CA ILE A 30 -26.62 1.89 0.62
C ILE A 30 -25.91 0.68 1.21
N ALA A 31 -24.99 0.09 0.44
CA ALA A 31 -24.04 -0.90 0.91
C ALA A 31 -22.59 -0.52 0.56
N ILE A 32 -21.67 -0.89 1.43
CA ILE A 32 -20.22 -0.70 1.24
C ILE A 32 -19.54 -2.05 1.16
N VAL A 33 -18.82 -2.30 0.07
CA VAL A 33 -18.00 -3.49 -0.11
C VAL A 33 -16.54 -3.11 0.09
N LYS A 34 -15.92 -3.63 1.15
CA LYS A 34 -14.51 -3.40 1.46
C LYS A 34 -13.65 -4.44 0.75
N VAL A 35 -12.58 -4.01 0.08
CA VAL A 35 -11.66 -4.93 -0.59
C VAL A 35 -10.39 -5.13 0.24
N PRO A 36 -10.14 -6.35 0.78
CA PRO A 36 -8.91 -6.66 1.51
C PRO A 36 -7.65 -6.29 0.70
N ARG A 37 -6.62 -5.80 1.40
CA ARG A 37 -5.34 -5.46 0.78
C ARG A 37 -4.55 -6.67 0.29
N ALA A 38 -4.80 -7.85 0.88
CA ALA A 38 -4.16 -9.11 0.51
C ALA A 38 -4.58 -9.62 -0.88
N LEU A 39 -5.74 -9.19 -1.38
CA LEU A 39 -6.20 -9.60 -2.72
C LEU A 39 -5.43 -8.87 -3.82
N PRO A 40 -5.05 -9.58 -4.90
CA PRO A 40 -4.41 -8.95 -6.05
C PRO A 40 -5.34 -7.92 -6.69
N ARG A 41 -4.79 -6.80 -7.18
CA ARG A 41 -5.61 -5.76 -7.81
C ARG A 41 -5.77 -5.99 -9.31
N LEU A 42 -4.83 -6.73 -9.88
CA LEU A 42 -4.83 -7.22 -11.24
C LEU A 42 -4.60 -8.72 -11.22
N ILE A 43 -5.36 -9.43 -12.03
CA ILE A 43 -5.34 -10.88 -12.11
C ILE A 43 -5.06 -11.26 -13.56
N ARG A 44 -4.08 -12.13 -13.77
CA ARG A 44 -3.78 -12.67 -15.10
C ARG A 44 -4.87 -13.65 -15.50
N MET A 45 -5.37 -13.50 -16.72
CA MET A 45 -6.33 -14.45 -17.27
C MET A 45 -5.66 -15.80 -17.51
N PRO A 46 -6.35 -16.93 -17.26
CA PRO A 46 -5.76 -18.24 -17.44
C PRO A 46 -5.50 -18.51 -18.94
N PRO A 47 -4.48 -19.33 -19.29
CA PRO A 47 -4.13 -19.60 -20.68
C PRO A 47 -5.28 -20.14 -21.55
N LYS A 48 -6.24 -20.84 -20.94
CA LYS A 48 -7.45 -21.32 -21.63
C LYS A 48 -8.34 -20.21 -22.19
N VAL A 49 -8.27 -19.00 -21.63
CA VAL A 49 -9.04 -17.82 -22.10
C VAL A 49 -8.19 -16.98 -23.06
N ALA A 50 -6.89 -16.88 -22.80
CA ALA A 50 -5.95 -16.09 -23.58
C ALA A 50 -4.69 -16.92 -23.88
N PRO A 51 -4.71 -17.80 -24.90
CA PRO A 51 -3.61 -18.72 -25.16
C PRO A 51 -2.37 -18.05 -25.76
N LYS A 52 -2.57 -16.92 -26.47
CA LYS A 52 -1.52 -16.22 -27.23
C LYS A 52 -1.13 -14.85 -26.66
N GLU A 53 -1.92 -14.33 -25.71
CA GLU A 53 -1.78 -12.96 -25.21
C GLU A 53 -1.76 -12.93 -23.69
N ALA A 54 -1.01 -11.98 -23.12
CA ALA A 54 -1.05 -11.71 -21.69
C ALA A 54 -2.24 -10.78 -21.39
N LEU A 55 -3.42 -11.36 -21.16
CA LEU A 55 -4.60 -10.61 -20.73
C LEU A 55 -4.70 -10.52 -19.21
N PHE A 56 -5.13 -9.36 -18.73
CA PHE A 56 -5.31 -9.07 -17.32
C PHE A 56 -6.69 -8.48 -17.07
N VAL A 57 -7.29 -8.82 -15.94
CA VAL A 57 -8.54 -8.25 -15.48
C VAL A 57 -8.34 -7.55 -14.13
N SER A 58 -8.98 -6.41 -13.96
CA SER A 58 -8.95 -5.71 -12.67
C SER A 58 -9.89 -6.40 -11.67
N LEU A 59 -9.50 -6.44 -10.41
CA LEU A 59 -10.39 -6.93 -9.34
C LEU A 59 -11.70 -6.13 -9.30
N SER A 60 -11.66 -4.84 -9.59
CA SER A 60 -12.86 -3.99 -9.70
C SER A 60 -13.82 -4.47 -10.79
N SER A 61 -13.31 -4.94 -11.92
CA SER A 61 -14.13 -5.50 -13.01
C SER A 61 -14.79 -6.82 -12.59
N ILE A 62 -14.06 -7.69 -11.90
CA ILE A 62 -14.60 -8.95 -11.37
C ILE A 62 -15.72 -8.65 -10.36
N VAL A 63 -15.45 -7.78 -9.38
CA VAL A 63 -16.46 -7.42 -8.38
C VAL A 63 -17.70 -6.83 -9.04
N ARG A 64 -17.53 -5.96 -10.04
CA ARG A 64 -18.66 -5.40 -10.81
C ARG A 64 -19.49 -6.49 -11.48
N ALA A 65 -18.85 -7.47 -12.12
CA ALA A 65 -19.56 -8.57 -12.81
C ALA A 65 -20.36 -9.46 -11.83
N HIS A 66 -19.86 -9.60 -10.60
CA HIS A 66 -20.46 -10.45 -9.54
C HIS A 66 -21.21 -9.66 -8.47
N LEU A 67 -21.67 -8.43 -8.76
CA LEU A 67 -22.41 -7.63 -7.78
C LEU A 67 -23.72 -8.30 -7.35
N HIS A 68 -24.38 -9.01 -8.27
CA HIS A 68 -25.63 -9.72 -8.00
C HIS A 68 -25.44 -10.86 -6.97
N ASP A 69 -24.29 -11.54 -7.00
CA ASP A 69 -23.94 -12.60 -6.03
C ASP A 69 -23.75 -12.04 -4.61
N LEU A 70 -23.29 -10.78 -4.51
CA LEU A 70 -23.10 -10.10 -3.21
C LEU A 70 -24.43 -9.59 -2.61
N PHE A 71 -25.44 -9.35 -3.44
CA PHE A 71 -26.72 -8.76 -3.03
C PHE A 71 -27.92 -9.56 -3.59
N PRO A 72 -28.06 -10.84 -3.22
CA PRO A 72 -29.13 -11.69 -3.73
C PRO A 72 -30.51 -11.12 -3.38
N GLY A 73 -31.43 -11.13 -4.35
CA GLY A 73 -32.80 -10.62 -4.19
C GLY A 73 -32.93 -9.09 -4.17
N ARG A 74 -31.84 -8.35 -4.39
CA ARG A 74 -31.84 -6.88 -4.43
C ARG A 74 -31.41 -6.36 -5.79
N GLU A 75 -31.99 -5.25 -6.20
CA GLU A 75 -31.63 -4.58 -7.44
C GLU A 75 -30.48 -3.60 -7.18
N VAL A 76 -29.36 -3.79 -7.88
CA VAL A 76 -28.24 -2.84 -7.87
C VAL A 76 -28.52 -1.73 -8.87
N THR A 77 -28.76 -0.51 -8.37
CA THR A 77 -29.13 0.64 -9.22
C THR A 77 -27.93 1.51 -9.57
N GLU A 78 -27.00 1.68 -8.62
CA GLU A 78 -25.80 2.49 -8.81
C GLU A 78 -24.59 1.80 -8.15
N PHE A 79 -23.43 1.94 -8.76
CA PHE A 79 -22.18 1.33 -8.29
C PHE A 79 -20.99 2.25 -8.57
N SER A 80 -20.11 2.43 -7.59
CA SER A 80 -18.86 3.15 -7.80
C SER A 80 -17.75 2.63 -6.90
N GLN A 81 -16.52 2.62 -7.41
CA GLN A 81 -15.32 2.48 -6.57
C GLN A 81 -15.02 3.81 -5.89
N PHE A 82 -14.55 3.72 -4.65
CA PHE A 82 -14.04 4.88 -3.93
C PHE A 82 -12.84 4.52 -3.06
N ARG A 83 -12.06 5.56 -2.75
CA ARG A 83 -10.88 5.50 -1.89
C ARG A 83 -10.79 6.78 -1.08
N VAL A 84 -10.52 6.62 0.20
CA VAL A 84 -10.30 7.76 1.11
C VAL A 84 -8.82 7.84 1.42
N THR A 85 -8.24 9.03 1.31
CA THR A 85 -6.95 9.33 1.90
C THR A 85 -7.18 10.05 3.22
N ARG A 86 -6.51 9.56 4.25
CA ARG A 86 -6.54 10.10 5.60
C ARG A 86 -5.20 10.69 5.95
N HIS A 87 -5.27 11.76 6.73
CA HIS A 87 -4.13 12.38 7.37
C HIS A 87 -3.31 11.34 8.14
N SER A 88 -2.01 11.58 8.23
CA SER A 88 -1.04 10.61 8.75
C SER A 88 -0.28 11.11 9.96
N ASP A 89 -0.59 12.31 10.45
CA ASP A 89 0.13 12.85 11.60
C ASP A 89 -0.22 12.02 12.83
N LEU A 90 0.82 11.70 13.57
CA LEU A 90 0.76 11.13 14.89
C LEU A 90 0.73 12.33 15.82
N ALA A 91 -0.45 12.72 16.29
CA ALA A 91 -0.53 13.56 17.47
C ALA A 91 0.00 12.71 18.64
N LEU A 92 1.23 12.98 19.06
CA LEU A 92 1.78 12.42 20.29
C LEU A 92 1.37 13.37 21.41
N ASP A 93 0.63 12.86 22.39
CA ASP A 93 0.31 13.64 23.57
C ASP A 93 1.61 13.91 24.35
N GLU A 94 1.84 15.14 24.82
CA GLU A 94 3.08 15.48 25.53
C GLU A 94 3.26 14.67 26.83
N GLU A 95 2.16 14.11 27.37
CA GLU A 95 2.18 13.20 28.53
C GLU A 95 2.66 11.78 28.18
N ASP A 96 2.53 11.34 26.92
CA ASP A 96 2.94 10.01 26.43
C ASP A 96 4.46 9.85 26.26
N VAL A 97 5.22 10.94 26.43
CA VAL A 97 6.68 11.00 26.23
C VAL A 97 7.44 10.07 27.20
N ARG A 98 6.84 9.68 28.34
CA ARG A 98 7.46 8.74 29.29
C ARG A 98 7.70 7.34 28.71
N ASN A 99 6.90 6.89 27.73
CA ASN A 99 7.12 5.62 27.03
C ASN A 99 6.81 5.75 25.53
N LEU A 100 7.62 6.59 24.88
CA LEU A 100 7.55 6.90 23.44
C LEU A 100 7.40 5.66 22.54
N ARG A 101 8.03 4.53 22.90
CA ARG A 101 7.93 3.28 22.13
C ARG A 101 6.50 2.72 22.10
N THR A 102 5.82 2.74 23.25
CA THR A 102 4.44 2.23 23.36
C THR A 102 3.46 3.18 22.67
N ALA A 103 3.62 4.49 22.88
CA ALA A 103 2.83 5.52 22.23
C ALA A 103 2.95 5.46 20.69
N LEU A 104 4.17 5.32 20.16
CA LEU A 104 4.40 5.13 18.73
C LEU A 104 3.72 3.86 18.19
N ARG A 105 3.81 2.73 18.90
CA ARG A 105 3.15 1.48 18.49
C ARG A 105 1.63 1.63 18.40
N GLN A 106 1.01 2.28 19.38
CA GLN A 106 -0.44 2.50 19.41
C GLN A 106 -0.88 3.53 18.36
N GLY A 107 -0.14 4.63 18.21
CA GLY A 107 -0.41 5.64 17.19
C GLY A 107 -0.30 5.08 15.76
N LEU A 108 0.67 4.19 15.50
CA LEU A 108 0.82 3.53 14.20
C LEU A 108 -0.39 2.67 13.83
N GLN A 109 -1.05 2.02 14.79
CA GLN A 109 -2.27 1.24 14.55
C GLN A 109 -3.46 2.15 14.21
N HIS A 110 -3.60 3.28 14.90
CA HIS A 110 -4.70 4.23 14.70
C HIS A 110 -4.53 5.10 13.44
N ARG A 111 -3.32 5.21 12.90
CA ARG A 111 -3.00 5.97 11.67
C ARG A 111 -3.88 5.60 10.47
N HIS A 112 -4.37 4.37 10.40
CA HIS A 112 -5.26 3.95 9.31
C HIS A 112 -6.66 4.58 9.36
N TYR A 113 -7.02 5.26 10.45
CA TYR A 113 -8.35 5.77 10.73
C TYR A 113 -8.38 7.26 11.12
N GLY A 114 -7.29 8.00 10.94
CA GLY A 114 -7.23 9.45 11.15
C GLY A 114 -8.20 10.25 10.27
N GLN A 115 -8.20 11.57 10.41
CA GLN A 115 -9.14 12.45 9.68
C GLN A 115 -9.06 12.25 8.16
N ALA A 116 -10.21 12.15 7.50
CA ALA A 116 -10.26 12.09 6.04
C ALA A 116 -9.88 13.45 5.45
N VAL A 117 -9.07 13.44 4.38
CA VAL A 117 -8.62 14.67 3.72
C VAL A 117 -8.88 14.69 2.22
N ARG A 118 -9.14 13.52 1.63
CA ARG A 118 -9.42 13.38 0.20
C ARG A 118 -10.30 12.17 -0.07
N LEU A 119 -11.28 12.35 -0.93
CA LEU A 119 -12.13 11.30 -1.46
C LEU A 119 -11.91 11.18 -2.96
N GLU A 120 -11.51 9.99 -3.41
CA GLU A 120 -11.40 9.63 -4.83
C GLU A 120 -12.54 8.69 -5.19
N VAL A 121 -13.25 8.96 -6.28
CA VAL A 121 -14.33 8.11 -6.83
C VAL A 121 -14.13 7.89 -8.33
N SER A 122 -14.74 6.86 -8.90
CA SER A 122 -14.84 6.74 -10.37
C SER A 122 -15.43 8.00 -11.00
N ALA A 123 -15.00 8.38 -12.21
CA ALA A 123 -15.58 9.47 -12.98
C ALA A 123 -17.11 9.35 -13.13
N GLY A 124 -17.59 8.14 -13.45
CA GLY A 124 -19.02 7.83 -13.58
C GLY A 124 -19.78 7.64 -12.24
N CYS A 125 -19.18 7.97 -11.10
CA CYS A 125 -19.89 7.95 -9.81
C CYS A 125 -21.05 8.95 -9.83
N SER A 126 -22.24 8.56 -9.40
CA SER A 126 -23.37 9.48 -9.35
C SER A 126 -23.13 10.62 -8.36
N VAL A 127 -23.82 11.75 -8.57
CA VAL A 127 -23.82 12.87 -7.64
C VAL A 127 -24.35 12.43 -6.28
N PHE A 128 -25.39 11.59 -6.26
CA PHE A 128 -25.96 11.03 -5.03
C PHE A 128 -24.92 10.25 -4.20
N LEU A 129 -24.24 9.25 -4.78
CA LEU A 129 -23.27 8.43 -4.06
C LEU A 129 -22.05 9.24 -3.61
N SER A 130 -21.57 10.16 -4.44
CA SER A 130 -20.43 11.03 -4.10
C SER A 130 -20.77 12.02 -2.96
N ASN A 131 -21.94 12.65 -2.99
CA ASN A 131 -22.40 13.53 -1.92
C ASN A 131 -22.64 12.77 -0.61
N PHE A 132 -23.19 11.55 -0.70
CA PHE A 132 -23.32 10.68 0.47
C PHE A 132 -21.95 10.41 1.12
N LEU A 133 -20.95 10.02 0.33
CA LEU A 133 -19.59 9.77 0.84
C LEU A 133 -18.94 11.04 1.41
N LEU A 134 -19.13 12.21 0.78
CA LEU A 134 -18.62 13.47 1.33
C LEU A 134 -19.20 13.77 2.71
N GLY A 135 -20.51 13.61 2.89
CA GLY A 135 -21.17 13.78 4.19
C GLY A 135 -20.70 12.76 5.24
N GLN A 136 -20.51 11.49 4.85
CA GLN A 136 -20.02 10.45 5.77
C GLN A 136 -18.58 10.68 6.25
N PHE A 137 -17.75 11.34 5.46
CA PHE A 137 -16.35 11.62 5.80
C PHE A 137 -16.11 13.06 6.25
N ASP A 138 -17.16 13.88 6.36
CA ASP A 138 -17.08 15.31 6.68
C ASP A 138 -16.07 16.05 5.80
N LEU A 139 -16.22 15.87 4.48
CA LEU A 139 -15.31 16.42 3.47
C LEU A 139 -16.01 17.51 2.65
N PRO A 140 -15.31 18.63 2.36
CA PRO A 140 -15.81 19.64 1.44
C PRO A 140 -15.80 19.11 0.00
N GLY A 141 -16.61 19.71 -0.88
CA GLY A 141 -16.65 19.34 -2.30
C GLY A 141 -15.29 19.45 -3.00
N ALA A 142 -14.42 20.37 -2.59
CA ALA A 142 -13.06 20.51 -3.11
C ALA A 142 -12.14 19.31 -2.80
N ALA A 143 -12.49 18.48 -1.82
CA ALA A 143 -11.77 17.25 -1.49
C ALA A 143 -12.24 16.03 -2.32
N LEU A 144 -13.23 16.21 -3.21
CA LEU A 144 -13.72 15.16 -4.12
C LEU A 144 -12.93 15.15 -5.43
N TYR A 145 -12.36 14.00 -5.75
CA TYR A 145 -11.62 13.75 -6.97
C TYR A 145 -12.33 12.67 -7.79
N ARG A 146 -12.80 13.04 -8.97
CA ARG A 146 -13.41 12.12 -9.94
C ARG A 146 -12.33 11.60 -10.88
N VAL A 147 -12.05 10.30 -10.81
CA VAL A 147 -10.92 9.67 -11.50
C VAL A 147 -11.40 8.95 -12.76
N GLY A 148 -10.84 9.34 -13.92
CA GLY A 148 -11.01 8.64 -15.20
C GLY A 148 -10.21 7.34 -15.24
N GLY A 149 -10.61 6.34 -14.44
CA GLY A 149 -9.92 5.06 -14.32
C GLY A 149 -9.97 4.49 -12.90
N PRO A 150 -9.05 3.58 -12.53
CA PRO A 150 -8.93 3.07 -11.17
C PRO A 150 -8.57 4.18 -10.16
N VAL A 151 -9.22 4.21 -8.99
CA VAL A 151 -8.92 5.18 -7.90
C VAL A 151 -7.55 4.98 -7.23
N ASN A 152 -6.72 4.08 -7.74
CA ASN A 152 -5.38 3.79 -7.24
C ASN A 152 -4.45 3.26 -8.34
N LEU A 153 -4.00 4.15 -9.22
CA LEU A 153 -3.13 3.79 -10.35
C LEU A 153 -1.80 3.15 -9.93
N VAL A 154 -1.28 3.44 -8.73
CA VAL A 154 -0.06 2.79 -8.19
C VAL A 154 -0.19 1.26 -8.15
N ARG A 155 -1.42 0.73 -8.07
CA ARG A 155 -1.63 -0.72 -8.11
C ARG A 155 -1.36 -1.35 -9.47
N LEU A 156 -1.24 -0.56 -10.54
CA LEU A 156 -0.83 -1.02 -11.85
C LEU A 156 0.65 -1.39 -11.92
N THR A 157 1.49 -0.96 -10.97
CA THR A 157 2.90 -1.40 -10.89
C THR A 157 3.02 -2.93 -10.79
N GLN A 158 2.01 -3.61 -10.23
CA GLN A 158 1.93 -5.07 -10.21
C GLN A 158 1.96 -5.69 -11.62
N LEU A 159 1.57 -4.97 -12.67
CA LEU A 159 1.65 -5.47 -14.06
C LEU A 159 3.08 -5.82 -14.46
N VAL A 160 4.07 -5.07 -13.97
CA VAL A 160 5.47 -5.30 -14.33
C VAL A 160 5.88 -6.72 -13.95
N ASP A 161 5.59 -7.12 -12.70
CA ASP A 161 5.89 -8.47 -12.20
C ASP A 161 4.98 -9.54 -12.80
N LEU A 162 3.74 -9.20 -13.16
CA LEU A 162 2.79 -10.16 -13.74
C LEU A 162 3.08 -10.48 -15.21
N VAL A 163 3.58 -9.49 -15.96
CA VAL A 163 4.04 -9.66 -17.35
C VAL A 163 5.39 -10.36 -17.34
N ASN A 164 6.33 -9.90 -16.50
CA ASN A 164 7.67 -10.47 -16.31
C ASN A 164 8.38 -10.76 -17.65
N ASP A 165 8.29 -9.83 -18.60
CA ASP A 165 8.96 -9.93 -19.89
C ASP A 165 10.29 -9.16 -19.81
N PRO A 166 11.45 -9.85 -19.85
CA PRO A 166 12.76 -9.20 -19.77
C PRO A 166 12.99 -8.14 -20.87
N ALA A 167 12.33 -8.27 -22.03
CA ALA A 167 12.45 -7.28 -23.11
C ALA A 167 11.79 -5.93 -22.77
N LEU A 168 10.87 -5.92 -21.81
CA LEU A 168 10.17 -4.73 -21.32
C LEU A 168 10.76 -4.17 -20.01
N LEU A 169 11.82 -4.79 -19.48
CA LEU A 169 12.46 -4.41 -18.22
C LEU A 169 13.81 -3.74 -18.47
N PHE A 170 14.21 -2.89 -17.52
CA PHE A 170 15.60 -2.44 -17.48
C PHE A 170 16.53 -3.64 -17.26
N PRO A 171 17.72 -3.66 -17.89
CA PRO A 171 18.72 -4.68 -17.60
C PRO A 171 19.00 -4.75 -16.10
N PRO A 172 19.03 -5.96 -15.50
CA PRO A 172 19.28 -6.08 -14.08
C PRO A 172 20.68 -5.57 -13.74
N TRP A 173 20.78 -4.66 -12.78
CA TRP A 173 22.06 -4.23 -12.25
C TRP A 173 22.46 -5.16 -11.09
N ARG A 174 23.63 -5.80 -11.20
CA ARG A 174 24.24 -6.57 -10.10
C ARG A 174 25.34 -5.72 -9.48
N SER A 175 25.12 -5.30 -8.24
CA SER A 175 26.12 -4.55 -7.48
C SER A 175 27.38 -5.39 -7.30
N VAL A 176 28.54 -4.75 -7.42
CA VAL A 176 29.84 -5.40 -7.19
C VAL A 176 30.29 -5.20 -5.76
N TRP A 177 31.20 -6.04 -5.26
CA TRP A 177 31.84 -5.75 -3.97
C TRP A 177 32.52 -4.36 -3.99
N PRO A 178 32.49 -3.57 -2.90
CA PRO A 178 33.11 -2.26 -2.89
C PRO A 178 34.57 -2.31 -3.34
N ARG A 179 34.91 -1.55 -4.37
CA ARG A 179 36.22 -1.61 -5.05
C ARG A 179 37.37 -1.20 -4.14
N GLN A 180 37.10 -0.34 -3.18
CA GLN A 180 38.09 0.13 -2.20
C GLN A 180 38.33 -0.87 -1.05
N MET A 181 37.52 -1.94 -0.95
CA MET A 181 37.66 -2.99 0.05
C MET A 181 38.29 -4.25 -0.56
N GLN A 182 39.34 -4.76 0.05
CA GLN A 182 39.96 -6.03 -0.33
C GLN A 182 39.29 -7.19 0.42
N PRO A 183 38.66 -8.15 -0.28
CA PRO A 183 38.09 -9.34 0.35
C PRO A 183 39.16 -10.16 1.09
N GLY A 184 38.80 -10.71 2.25
CA GLY A 184 39.68 -11.57 3.05
C GLY A 184 40.74 -10.83 3.88
N VAL A 185 40.89 -9.51 3.69
CA VAL A 185 41.70 -8.65 4.55
C VAL A 185 40.78 -7.97 5.57
N SER A 186 41.24 -7.81 6.81
CA SER A 186 40.49 -7.09 7.85
C SER A 186 40.07 -5.71 7.35
N ILE A 187 38.78 -5.41 7.45
CA ILE A 187 38.21 -4.12 7.08
C ILE A 187 38.62 -3.06 8.10
N LEU A 188 38.68 -3.42 9.38
CA LEU A 188 39.15 -2.52 10.44
C LEU A 188 40.60 -2.10 10.20
N GLU A 189 41.48 -3.03 9.81
CA GLU A 189 42.86 -2.70 9.42
C GLU A 189 42.90 -1.78 8.20
N GLN A 190 42.13 -2.08 7.14
CA GLN A 190 42.09 -1.24 5.94
C GLN A 190 41.67 0.21 6.27
N LEU A 191 40.67 0.38 7.14
CA LEU A 191 40.17 1.69 7.58
C LEU A 191 41.20 2.48 8.40
N ARG A 192 42.13 1.82 9.10
CA ARG A 192 43.24 2.53 9.79
C ARG A 192 44.24 3.14 8.82
N HIS A 193 44.36 2.59 7.62
CA HIS A 193 45.34 3.04 6.63
C HIS A 193 44.77 4.09 5.67
N ARG A 194 43.46 4.03 5.38
CA ARG A 194 42.79 4.97 4.47
C ARG A 194 41.27 5.00 4.67
N ASP A 195 40.67 6.10 4.24
CA ASP A 195 39.21 6.19 4.09
C ASP A 195 38.71 5.23 3.01
N ILE A 196 37.48 4.72 3.20
CA ILE A 196 36.77 3.86 2.25
C ILE A 196 35.43 4.50 1.90
N LEU A 197 35.26 4.83 0.62
CA LEU A 197 33.99 5.29 0.06
C LEU A 197 33.25 4.13 -0.61
N MET A 198 31.96 4.00 -0.34
CA MET A 198 31.05 3.04 -0.99
C MET A 198 29.97 3.79 -1.77
N HIS A 199 29.83 3.51 -3.06
CA HIS A 199 28.88 4.14 -3.97
C HIS A 199 27.71 3.20 -4.30
N GLN A 200 26.61 3.32 -3.55
CA GLN A 200 25.38 2.56 -3.78
C GLN A 200 24.52 3.21 -4.88
N PRO A 201 23.79 2.43 -5.70
CA PRO A 201 23.63 0.97 -5.69
C PRO A 201 24.68 0.22 -6.55
N PHE A 202 25.74 0.89 -7.01
CA PHE A 202 26.75 0.27 -7.88
C PHE A 202 27.62 -0.73 -7.11
N GLU A 203 27.95 -0.40 -5.87
CA GLU A 203 28.66 -1.25 -4.91
C GLU A 203 27.71 -1.83 -3.87
N SER A 204 27.94 -3.08 -3.48
CA SER A 204 27.05 -3.85 -2.62
C SER A 204 27.04 -3.32 -1.19
N PHE A 205 25.84 -3.31 -0.59
CA PHE A 205 25.64 -3.06 0.84
C PHE A 205 26.33 -4.12 1.72
N ASP A 206 26.67 -5.29 1.15
CA ASP A 206 27.36 -6.37 1.85
C ASP A 206 28.71 -5.95 2.46
N GLY A 207 29.38 -4.94 1.88
CA GLY A 207 30.60 -4.37 2.46
C GLY A 207 30.38 -3.80 3.86
N LEU A 208 29.27 -3.06 4.05
CA LEU A 208 28.89 -2.56 5.37
C LEU A 208 28.49 -3.70 6.31
N LEU A 209 27.79 -4.73 5.81
CA LEU A 209 27.43 -5.88 6.62
C LEU A 209 28.66 -6.67 7.08
N ALA A 210 29.67 -6.83 6.22
CA ALA A 210 30.93 -7.46 6.57
C ALA A 210 31.70 -6.64 7.60
N PHE A 211 31.76 -5.31 7.44
CA PHE A 211 32.35 -4.42 8.43
C PHE A 211 31.70 -4.56 9.81
N LEU A 212 30.36 -4.55 9.86
CA LEU A 212 29.63 -4.73 11.11
C LEU A 212 29.86 -6.13 11.72
N ARG A 213 29.89 -7.19 10.89
CA ARG A 213 30.18 -8.56 11.36
C ARG A 213 31.60 -8.68 11.92
N GLU A 214 32.59 -8.07 11.28
CA GLU A 214 33.96 -8.03 11.78
C GLU A 214 34.01 -7.30 13.12
N ALA A 215 33.43 -6.10 13.20
CA ALA A 215 33.40 -5.31 14.44
C ALA A 215 32.71 -6.01 15.61
N VAL A 216 31.65 -6.80 15.36
CA VAL A 216 30.95 -7.57 16.39
C VAL A 216 31.79 -8.72 16.95
N ASN A 217 32.70 -9.30 16.15
CA ASN A 217 33.51 -10.44 16.55
C ASN A 217 34.93 -10.05 17.01
N ASP A 218 35.32 -8.79 16.89
CA ASP A 218 36.62 -8.30 17.33
C ASP A 218 36.62 -8.05 18.86
N PRO A 219 37.45 -8.74 19.64
CA PRO A 219 37.53 -8.55 21.09
C PRO A 219 38.02 -7.15 21.51
N GLN A 220 38.61 -6.38 20.59
CA GLN A 220 39.05 -5.01 20.83
C GLN A 220 37.95 -3.97 20.63
N VAL A 221 36.81 -4.35 20.04
CA VAL A 221 35.67 -3.44 19.85
C VAL A 221 34.87 -3.35 21.15
N LEU A 222 34.94 -2.19 21.80
CA LEU A 222 34.25 -1.94 23.07
C LEU A 222 32.77 -1.58 22.87
N VAL A 223 32.46 -0.80 21.84
CA VAL A 223 31.13 -0.21 21.62
C VAL A 223 30.87 -0.02 20.13
N ILE A 224 29.66 -0.34 19.68
CA ILE A 224 29.13 0.02 18.35
C ILE A 224 27.95 0.97 18.55
N LYS A 225 28.00 2.16 17.94
CA LYS A 225 26.89 3.12 17.92
C LYS A 225 26.42 3.30 16.49
N GLN A 226 25.12 3.14 16.26
CA GLN A 226 24.52 3.33 14.94
C GLN A 226 23.16 4.01 15.08
N THR A 227 22.86 4.89 14.13
CA THR A 227 21.53 5.50 14.02
C THR A 227 20.68 4.65 13.09
N ILE A 228 19.50 4.26 13.56
CA ILE A 228 18.52 3.51 12.76
C ILE A 228 17.34 4.44 12.50
N TYR A 229 17.08 4.73 11.22
CA TYR A 229 15.96 5.57 10.82
C TYR A 229 14.78 4.74 10.30
N ARG A 230 15.03 3.95 9.25
CA ARG A 230 14.10 2.95 8.71
C ARG A 230 14.92 1.74 8.30
N THR A 231 14.62 0.59 8.88
CA THR A 231 15.19 -0.66 8.39
C THR A 231 14.45 -1.09 7.13
N GLY A 232 15.17 -1.65 6.16
CA GLY A 232 14.53 -2.40 5.08
C GLY A 232 13.69 -3.55 5.67
N SER A 233 12.67 -3.96 4.94
CA SER A 233 11.92 -5.19 5.21
C SER A 233 12.71 -6.42 4.78
#